data_AF-A0AA39FXG0-F1
#
_entry.id   AF-A0AA39FXG0-F1
#
_cell.length_a   1.000
_cell.length_b   1.000
_cell.length_c   1.000
_cell.angle_alpha   90.00
_cell.angle_beta   90.00
_cell.angle_gamma   90.00
#
_symmetry.space_group_name_H-M   'P 1'
#
loop_
_entity.id
_entity.type
_entity.pdbx_description
1 polymer ?
#
loop_
_entity_poly.entity_id
_entity_poly.type
_entity_poly.pdbx_seq_one_letter_code
_entity_poly.pdbx_strand_id
1 'polypeptide(L)'
;MGATEWVTESDEYVCKLPKETQDAAKEELREDKNTRDQALEQMRNWIKMNPRIENSRLDSRFLLRFLRTKKFNVPMAQEATERYLLLRHVYHPAFHNLDITDPTMEELLSLGYLFAVPGRDAKGRRVIVARPGVFDPYKFTNADMCKIHGITYETLMEDELNQVHGFVHFADGAGVSFPHMTLFTPREAVRIVKNGEVS
;
A
#
# COMPACT_ATOMS: atom_id res chain seq x y z
N MET A 1 27.34 16.99 8.33
CA MET A 1 26.15 16.19 8.00
C MET A 1 25.18 17.14 7.32
N GLY A 2 24.81 16.89 6.06
CA GLY A 2 23.83 17.73 5.37
C GLY A 2 22.47 17.64 6.06
N ALA A 3 21.62 18.66 5.91
CA ALA A 3 20.25 18.60 6.41
C ALA A 3 19.53 17.44 5.72
N THR A 4 18.90 16.55 6.50
CA THR A 4 18.06 15.49 5.94
C THR A 4 16.88 16.14 5.21
N GLU A 5 16.77 15.87 3.92
CA GLU A 5 15.65 16.33 3.08
C GLU A 5 14.57 15.26 3.06
N TRP A 6 13.39 15.58 3.57
CA TRP A 6 12.24 14.65 3.62
C TRP A 6 11.42 14.74 2.33
N VAL A 7 10.84 13.62 1.88
CA VAL A 7 9.98 13.61 0.67
C VAL A 7 8.79 14.56 0.82
N THR A 8 8.20 14.60 2.02
CA THR A 8 7.12 15.53 2.37
C THR A 8 7.33 16.03 3.79
N GLU A 9 6.93 17.28 4.04
CA GLU A 9 6.95 17.88 5.37
C GLU A 9 5.78 17.41 6.23
N SER A 10 5.90 17.64 7.54
CA SER A 10 4.80 17.39 8.49
C SER A 10 3.68 18.42 8.29
N ASP A 11 2.42 17.96 8.25
CA ASP A 11 1.22 18.78 8.11
C ASP A 11 0.32 18.73 9.35
N GLU A 12 -0.57 19.72 9.48
CA GLU A 12 -1.69 19.69 10.42
C GLU A 12 -2.84 18.92 9.79
N TYR A 13 -3.13 17.73 10.32
CA TYR A 13 -4.14 16.87 9.75
C TYR A 13 -5.56 17.35 10.06
N VAL A 14 -6.39 17.45 9.02
CA VAL A 14 -7.84 17.71 9.15
C VAL A 14 -8.62 16.53 8.61
N CYS A 15 -9.38 15.86 9.47
CA CYS A 15 -10.19 14.70 9.08
C CYS A 15 -11.37 15.13 8.20
N LYS A 16 -11.37 14.64 6.96
CA LYS A 16 -12.46 14.88 5.99
C LYS A 16 -13.36 13.65 5.80
N LEU A 17 -13.13 12.58 6.58
CA LEU A 17 -13.92 11.36 6.48
C LEU A 17 -15.38 11.60 6.94
N PRO A 18 -16.38 11.00 6.28
CA PRO A 18 -17.77 11.03 6.75
C PRO A 18 -17.90 10.52 8.18
N LYS A 19 -18.93 10.98 8.89
CA LYS A 19 -19.18 10.62 10.30
C LYS A 19 -19.24 9.10 10.50
N GLU A 20 -19.95 8.39 9.63
CA GLU A 20 -20.05 6.92 9.66
C GLU A 20 -18.68 6.24 9.55
N THR A 21 -17.80 6.74 8.66
CA THR A 21 -16.43 6.22 8.55
C THR A 21 -15.60 6.54 9.79
N GLN A 22 -15.78 7.71 10.41
CA GLN A 22 -15.08 8.04 11.66
C GLN A 22 -15.54 7.16 12.82
N ASP A 23 -16.83 6.82 12.87
CA ASP A 23 -17.39 5.93 13.88
C ASP A 23 -16.84 4.50 13.70
N ALA A 24 -16.80 3.99 12.47
CA ALA A 24 -16.14 2.72 12.15
C ALA A 24 -14.64 2.73 12.52
N ALA A 25 -13.91 3.80 12.18
CA ALA A 25 -12.49 3.94 12.53
C ALA A 25 -12.27 3.96 14.06
N LYS A 26 -13.18 4.58 14.81
CA LYS A 26 -13.14 4.59 16.27
C LYS A 26 -13.36 3.21 16.85
N GLU A 27 -14.37 2.48 16.37
CA GLU A 27 -14.75 1.16 16.88
C GLU A 27 -13.74 0.08 16.50
N GLU A 28 -13.31 0.04 15.23
CA GLU A 28 -12.50 -1.04 14.69
C GLU A 28 -10.99 -0.80 14.80
N LEU A 29 -10.58 0.47 14.73
CA LEU A 29 -9.17 0.88 14.65
C LEU A 29 -8.69 1.69 15.86
N ARG A 30 -9.59 2.06 16.78
CA ARG A 30 -9.29 2.92 17.95
C ARG A 30 -8.83 4.33 17.55
N GLU A 31 -9.31 4.81 16.41
CA GLU A 31 -9.02 6.14 15.89
C GLU A 31 -10.02 7.17 16.41
N ASP A 32 -9.54 8.17 17.15
CA ASP A 32 -10.25 9.41 17.41
C ASP A 32 -9.29 10.59 17.21
N LYS A 33 -9.77 11.82 17.41
CA LYS A 33 -8.93 13.02 17.20
C LYS A 33 -7.65 12.97 18.06
N ASN A 34 -7.77 12.62 19.34
CA ASN A 34 -6.64 12.67 20.27
C ASN A 34 -5.64 11.56 19.97
N THR A 35 -6.11 10.32 19.74
CA THR A 35 -5.22 9.20 19.39
C THR A 35 -4.53 9.45 18.06
N ARG A 36 -5.23 10.07 17.10
CA ARG A 36 -4.66 10.45 15.81
C ARG A 36 -3.54 11.46 15.93
N ASP A 37 -3.79 12.59 16.59
CA ASP A 37 -2.83 13.69 16.70
C ASP A 37 -1.56 13.21 17.42
N GLN A 38 -1.72 12.49 18.53
CA GLN A 38 -0.59 11.94 19.30
C GLN A 38 0.19 10.88 18.52
N ALA A 39 -0.48 9.99 17.80
CA ALA A 39 0.19 8.92 17.06
C ALA A 39 0.95 9.46 15.84
N LEU A 40 0.40 10.46 15.14
CA LEU A 40 1.10 11.15 14.05
C LEU A 40 2.39 11.82 14.53
N GLU A 41 2.32 12.53 15.66
CA GLU A 41 3.50 13.15 16.26
C GLU A 41 4.55 12.10 16.66
N GLN A 42 4.14 11.01 17.30
CA GLN A 42 5.04 9.91 17.65
C GLN A 42 5.71 9.27 16.42
N MET A 43 4.96 9.03 15.34
CA MET A 43 5.51 8.49 14.10
C MET A 43 6.55 9.44 13.48
N ARG A 44 6.24 10.75 13.42
CA ARG A 44 7.15 11.77 12.86
C ARG A 44 8.42 11.90 13.68
N ASN A 45 8.31 11.95 15.01
CA ASN A 45 9.46 12.05 15.90
C ASN A 45 10.33 10.79 15.79
N TRP A 46 9.71 9.60 15.77
CA TRP A 46 10.42 8.35 15.55
C TRP A 46 11.17 8.32 14.22
N ILE A 47 10.53 8.72 13.11
CA ILE A 47 11.19 8.78 11.78
C ILE A 47 12.42 9.70 11.83
N LYS A 48 12.26 10.91 12.38
CA LYS A 48 13.35 11.91 12.46
C LYS A 48 14.51 11.46 13.35
N MET A 49 14.22 10.68 14.39
CA MET A 49 15.23 10.17 15.32
C MET A 49 15.88 8.85 14.89
N ASN A 50 15.31 8.16 13.89
CA ASN A 50 15.81 6.87 13.45
C ASN A 50 16.92 7.04 12.38
N PRO A 51 18.20 6.78 12.71
CA PRO A 51 19.31 6.99 11.78
C PRO A 51 19.31 6.03 10.58
N ARG A 52 18.48 4.97 10.61
CA ARG A 52 18.32 4.05 9.48
C ARG A 52 17.37 4.58 8.41
N ILE A 53 16.60 5.64 8.70
CA ILE A 53 15.65 6.23 7.75
C ILE A 53 16.30 7.48 7.16
N GLU A 54 16.83 7.33 5.95
CA GLU A 54 17.47 8.43 5.22
C GLU A 54 16.43 9.38 4.59
N ASN A 55 15.31 8.83 4.13
CA ASN A 55 14.24 9.59 3.50
C ASN A 55 12.87 8.90 3.69
N SER A 56 11.83 9.69 3.95
CA SER A 56 10.44 9.24 4.07
C SER A 56 9.48 10.41 3.88
N ARG A 57 8.23 10.10 3.55
CA ARG A 57 7.10 11.03 3.70
C ARG A 57 6.77 11.23 5.19
N LEU A 58 6.45 12.45 5.57
CA LEU A 58 6.01 12.82 6.93
C LEU A 58 4.57 13.35 6.99
N ASP A 59 3.92 13.49 5.83
CA ASP A 59 2.53 13.89 5.74
C ASP A 59 1.59 12.86 6.37
N SER A 60 0.48 13.35 6.88
CA SER A 60 -0.46 12.59 7.70
C SER A 60 -1.11 11.47 6.91
N ARG A 61 -1.46 11.70 5.64
CA ARG A 61 -2.12 10.69 4.79
C ARG A 61 -1.25 9.45 4.61
N PHE A 62 0.05 9.66 4.39
CA PHE A 62 1.02 8.56 4.32
C PHE A 62 1.16 7.82 5.66
N LEU A 63 1.34 8.54 6.77
CA LEU A 63 1.56 7.90 8.08
C LEU A 63 0.32 7.19 8.62
N LEU A 64 -0.87 7.75 8.36
CA LEU A 64 -2.14 7.19 8.81
C LEU A 64 -2.41 5.80 8.24
N ARG A 65 -1.94 5.48 7.02
CA ARG A 65 -2.14 4.15 6.46
C ARG A 65 -1.52 3.05 7.33
N PHE A 66 -0.34 3.30 7.91
CA PHE A 66 0.32 2.34 8.81
C PHE A 66 -0.35 2.30 10.19
N LEU A 67 -0.70 3.47 10.72
CA LEU A 67 -1.40 3.58 12.00
C LEU A 67 -2.76 2.86 11.95
N ARG A 68 -3.54 3.09 10.90
CA ARG A 68 -4.86 2.48 10.69
C ARG A 68 -4.75 0.97 10.54
N THR A 69 -3.83 0.47 9.71
CA THR A 69 -3.67 -1.00 9.57
C THR A 69 -3.26 -1.68 10.87
N LYS A 70 -2.50 -0.97 11.74
CA LYS A 70 -2.11 -1.46 13.06
C LYS A 70 -3.03 -1.05 14.19
N LYS A 71 -4.24 -0.57 13.88
CA LYS A 71 -5.26 -0.17 14.89
C LYS A 71 -4.69 0.77 15.95
N PHE A 72 -3.91 1.75 15.47
CA PHE A 72 -3.20 2.75 16.26
C PHE A 72 -2.22 2.19 17.30
N ASN A 73 -1.76 0.94 17.14
CA ASN A 73 -0.58 0.44 17.85
C ASN A 73 0.69 1.04 17.23
N VAL A 74 1.21 2.10 17.86
CA VAL A 74 2.35 2.87 17.35
C VAL A 74 3.60 2.01 17.14
N PRO A 75 4.06 1.17 18.09
CA PRO A 75 5.22 0.29 17.85
C PRO A 75 5.06 -0.63 16.64
N MET A 76 3.88 -1.24 16.45
CA MET A 76 3.62 -2.09 15.28
C MET A 76 3.57 -1.27 13.99
N ALA A 77 3.06 -0.04 14.03
CA ALA A 77 3.04 0.86 12.87
C ALA A 77 4.45 1.30 12.47
N GLN A 78 5.31 1.61 13.43
CA GLN A 78 6.73 1.93 13.20
C GLN A 78 7.45 0.75 12.52
N GLU A 79 7.25 -0.46 13.03
CA GLU A 79 7.83 -1.67 12.44
C GLU A 79 7.32 -1.92 11.01
N ALA A 80 6.02 -1.69 10.76
CA ALA A 80 5.44 -1.79 9.42
C ALA A 80 6.01 -0.73 8.47
N THR A 81 6.19 0.51 8.93
CA THR A 81 6.83 1.58 8.15
C THR A 81 8.27 1.24 7.81
N GLU A 82 9.06 0.72 8.77
CA GLU A 82 10.45 0.30 8.50
C GLU A 82 10.51 -0.83 7.47
N ARG A 83 9.66 -1.85 7.59
CA ARG A 83 9.56 -2.93 6.60
C ARG A 83 9.19 -2.41 5.21
N TYR A 84 8.24 -1.48 5.14
CA TYR A 84 7.83 -0.86 3.89
C TYR A 84 8.99 -0.10 3.23
N LEU A 85 9.68 0.77 3.98
CA LEU A 85 10.82 1.53 3.46
C LEU A 85 11.95 0.60 3.01
N LEU A 86 12.25 -0.43 3.79
CA LEU A 86 13.23 -1.44 3.44
C LEU A 86 12.84 -2.16 2.15
N LEU A 87 11.60 -2.64 2.03
CA LEU A 87 11.12 -3.36 0.85
C LEU A 87 11.30 -2.54 -0.43
N ARG A 88 10.98 -1.24 -0.38
CA ARG A 88 11.18 -0.33 -1.52
C ARG A 88 12.65 -0.20 -1.91
N HIS A 89 13.52 -0.12 -0.91
CA HIS A 89 14.96 -0.05 -1.13
C HIS A 89 15.54 -1.36 -1.72
N VAL A 90 15.18 -2.53 -1.18
CA VAL A 90 15.78 -3.81 -1.60
C VAL A 90 15.18 -4.36 -2.90
N TYR A 91 13.95 -3.99 -3.25
CA TYR A 91 13.25 -4.54 -4.43
C TYR A 91 12.94 -3.44 -5.46
N HIS A 92 14.01 -2.78 -5.88
CA HIS A 92 14.00 -1.65 -6.81
C HIS A 92 13.17 -1.91 -8.10
N PRO A 93 13.26 -3.06 -8.79
CA PRO A 93 12.53 -3.27 -10.04
C PRO A 93 11.01 -3.13 -9.94
N ALA A 94 10.43 -3.39 -8.76
CA ALA A 94 8.99 -3.35 -8.55
C ALA A 94 8.48 -2.07 -7.87
N PHE A 95 9.32 -1.38 -7.11
CA PHE A 95 8.89 -0.25 -6.28
C PHE A 95 9.52 1.09 -6.68
N HIS A 96 10.47 1.09 -7.62
CA HIS A 96 10.98 2.32 -8.23
C HIS A 96 10.34 2.56 -9.60
N ASN A 97 10.19 3.83 -9.95
CA ASN A 97 9.55 4.29 -11.18
C ASN A 97 8.15 3.71 -11.39
N LEU A 98 7.25 3.98 -10.45
CA LEU A 98 5.83 3.62 -10.51
C LEU A 98 5.10 4.55 -11.50
N ASP A 99 5.35 4.36 -12.78
CA ASP A 99 4.83 5.19 -13.87
C ASP A 99 3.78 4.42 -14.68
N ILE A 100 2.58 4.98 -14.78
CA ILE A 100 1.47 4.39 -15.55
C ILE A 100 1.64 4.59 -17.06
N THR A 101 2.53 5.50 -17.47
CA THR A 101 2.85 5.78 -18.88
C THR A 101 4.00 4.94 -19.41
N ASP A 102 4.62 4.11 -18.55
CA ASP A 102 5.52 3.06 -19.00
C ASP A 102 4.77 2.10 -19.94
N PRO A 103 5.28 1.79 -21.14
CA PRO A 103 4.56 0.99 -22.13
C PRO A 103 4.10 -0.38 -21.61
N THR A 104 4.89 -1.01 -20.72
CA THR A 104 4.54 -2.31 -20.13
C THR A 104 3.38 -2.16 -19.15
N MET A 105 3.39 -1.10 -18.34
CA MET A 105 2.32 -0.82 -17.38
C MET A 105 1.03 -0.38 -18.08
N GLU A 106 1.14 0.49 -19.10
CA GLU A 106 0.01 0.91 -19.94
C GLU A 106 -0.66 -0.29 -20.62
N GLU A 107 0.14 -1.23 -21.14
CA GLU A 107 -0.39 -2.45 -21.74
C GLU A 107 -1.10 -3.34 -20.71
N LEU A 108 -0.50 -3.59 -19.55
CA LEU A 108 -1.12 -4.40 -18.48
C LEU A 108 -2.43 -3.77 -17.96
N LEU A 109 -2.48 -2.44 -17.85
CA LEU A 109 -3.69 -1.69 -17.51
C LEU A 109 -4.75 -1.84 -18.61
N SER A 110 -4.37 -1.72 -19.88
CA SER A 110 -5.27 -1.84 -21.03
C SER A 110 -5.83 -3.25 -21.20
N LEU A 111 -5.02 -4.28 -20.89
CA LEU A 111 -5.46 -5.66 -20.79
C LEU A 111 -6.41 -5.90 -19.60
N GLY A 112 -6.52 -4.94 -18.68
CA GLY A 112 -7.30 -5.03 -17.45
C GLY A 112 -6.83 -6.17 -16.56
N TYR A 113 -5.51 -6.31 -16.42
CA TYR A 113 -4.89 -7.30 -15.55
C TYR A 113 -5.31 -7.13 -14.09
N LEU A 114 -5.32 -5.89 -13.59
CA LEU A 114 -5.68 -5.53 -12.23
C LEU A 114 -6.35 -4.16 -12.23
N PHE A 115 -7.54 -4.04 -11.66
CA PHE A 115 -8.25 -2.76 -11.60
C PHE A 115 -9.20 -2.67 -10.41
N ALA A 116 -9.43 -1.45 -9.94
CA ALA A 116 -10.47 -1.16 -8.97
C ALA A 116 -11.80 -0.89 -9.69
N VAL A 117 -12.88 -1.51 -9.24
CA VAL A 117 -14.20 -1.22 -9.80
C VAL A 117 -14.68 0.17 -9.35
N PRO A 118 -15.56 0.84 -10.11
CA PRO A 118 -16.03 2.19 -9.75
C PRO A 118 -16.68 2.29 -8.37
N GLY A 119 -17.40 1.23 -7.96
CA GLY A 119 -18.12 1.15 -6.70
C GLY A 119 -17.30 0.63 -5.50
N ARG A 120 -17.98 0.61 -4.36
CA ARG A 120 -17.57 -0.06 -3.13
C ARG A 120 -18.59 -1.15 -2.83
N ASP A 121 -18.20 -2.14 -2.04
CA ASP A 121 -19.17 -3.14 -1.56
C ASP A 121 -20.06 -2.58 -0.45
N ALA A 122 -20.99 -3.40 0.06
CA ALA A 122 -21.91 -3.01 1.13
C ALA A 122 -21.23 -2.65 2.47
N LYS A 123 -19.93 -2.95 2.64
CA LYS A 123 -19.13 -2.60 3.81
C LYS A 123 -18.20 -1.40 3.53
N GLY A 124 -18.37 -0.71 2.40
CA GLY A 124 -17.51 0.42 2.03
C GLY A 124 -16.12 0.02 1.53
N ARG A 125 -15.83 -1.27 1.37
CA ARG A 125 -14.52 -1.77 0.91
C ARG A 125 -14.34 -1.48 -0.57
N ARG A 126 -13.10 -1.15 -0.96
CA ARG A 126 -12.76 -1.01 -2.37
C ARG A 126 -12.60 -2.39 -3.00
N VAL A 127 -13.38 -2.67 -4.04
CA VAL A 127 -13.33 -3.95 -4.76
C VAL A 127 -12.25 -3.89 -5.83
N ILE A 128 -11.31 -4.82 -5.78
CA ILE A 128 -10.22 -4.96 -6.75
C ILE A 128 -10.42 -6.28 -7.50
N VAL A 129 -10.40 -6.20 -8.83
CA VAL A 129 -10.50 -7.37 -9.71
C VAL A 129 -9.14 -7.64 -10.32
N ALA A 130 -8.68 -8.89 -10.20
CA ALA A 130 -7.49 -9.43 -10.85
C ALA A 130 -7.91 -10.44 -11.94
N ARG A 131 -7.31 -10.35 -13.12
CA ARG A 131 -7.53 -11.29 -14.24
C ARG A 131 -6.20 -11.88 -14.68
N PRO A 132 -5.60 -12.79 -13.89
CA PRO A 132 -4.29 -13.35 -14.20
C PRO A 132 -4.16 -13.98 -15.59
N GLY A 133 -5.23 -14.51 -16.19
CA GLY A 133 -5.16 -15.12 -17.53
C GLY A 133 -4.87 -14.15 -18.69
N VAL A 134 -4.96 -12.84 -18.50
CA VAL A 134 -4.54 -11.85 -19.53
C VAL A 134 -3.06 -11.49 -19.43
N PHE A 135 -2.36 -11.97 -18.40
CA PHE A 135 -0.93 -11.77 -18.20
C PHE A 135 -0.18 -12.85 -18.98
N ASP A 136 0.50 -12.49 -20.06
CA ASP A 136 1.35 -13.45 -20.78
C ASP A 136 2.68 -13.69 -20.01
N PRO A 137 2.88 -14.89 -19.43
CA PRO A 137 4.05 -15.20 -18.61
C PRO A 137 5.34 -15.38 -19.44
N TYR A 138 5.25 -15.39 -20.77
CA TYR A 138 6.41 -15.40 -21.66
C TYR A 138 6.82 -14.00 -22.12
N LYS A 139 5.94 -13.01 -21.93
CA LYS A 139 6.18 -11.60 -22.27
C LYS A 139 6.51 -10.75 -21.05
N PHE A 140 5.73 -10.88 -19.99
CA PHE A 140 5.84 -10.05 -18.79
C PHE A 140 6.63 -10.77 -17.69
N THR A 141 7.33 -9.99 -16.87
CA THR A 141 8.14 -10.51 -15.77
C THR A 141 7.41 -10.47 -14.44
N ASN A 142 7.92 -11.19 -13.44
CA ASN A 142 7.44 -11.09 -12.07
C ASN A 142 7.62 -9.68 -11.48
N ALA A 143 8.64 -8.92 -11.93
CA ALA A 143 8.84 -7.53 -11.56
C ALA A 143 7.73 -6.64 -12.11
N ASP A 144 7.27 -6.86 -13.34
CA ASP A 144 6.15 -6.14 -13.94
C ASP A 144 4.85 -6.41 -13.17
N MET A 145 4.63 -7.68 -12.79
CA MET A 145 3.52 -8.06 -11.91
C MET A 145 3.57 -7.35 -10.56
N CYS A 146 4.72 -7.30 -9.91
CA CYS A 146 4.86 -6.58 -8.64
C CYS A 146 4.67 -5.07 -8.83
N LYS A 147 5.17 -4.50 -9.93
CA LYS A 147 5.07 -3.06 -10.24
C LYS A 147 3.63 -2.62 -10.47
N ILE A 148 2.84 -3.36 -11.25
CA ILE A 148 1.43 -3.02 -11.49
C ILE A 148 0.59 -3.10 -10.21
N HIS A 149 0.87 -4.08 -9.32
CA HIS A 149 0.27 -4.12 -7.99
C HIS A 149 0.73 -2.93 -7.14
N GLY A 150 2.02 -2.58 -7.18
CA GLY A 150 2.57 -1.41 -6.49
C GLY A 150 1.88 -0.11 -6.91
N ILE A 151 1.78 0.16 -8.22
CA ILE A 151 1.04 1.30 -8.78
C ILE A 151 -0.39 1.33 -8.26
N THR A 152 -1.09 0.19 -8.32
CA THR A 152 -2.49 0.08 -7.92
C THR A 152 -2.67 0.38 -6.43
N TYR A 153 -1.90 -0.27 -5.55
CA TYR A 153 -2.08 -0.10 -4.11
C TYR A 153 -1.53 1.22 -3.58
N GLU A 154 -0.41 1.73 -4.08
CA GLU A 154 0.06 3.07 -3.69
C GLU A 154 -0.98 4.13 -4.06
N THR A 155 -1.60 4.02 -5.23
CA THR A 155 -2.68 4.92 -5.67
C THR A 155 -3.92 4.78 -4.79
N LEU A 156 -4.37 3.55 -4.54
CA LEU A 156 -5.59 3.33 -3.76
C LEU A 156 -5.40 3.68 -2.27
N MET A 157 -4.20 3.51 -1.72
CA MET A 157 -3.90 3.84 -0.33
C MET A 157 -3.84 5.34 -0.06
N GLU A 158 -3.81 6.19 -1.09
CA GLU A 158 -3.99 7.63 -0.92
C GLU A 158 -5.42 8.00 -0.50
N ASP A 159 -6.43 7.19 -0.85
CA ASP A 159 -7.81 7.41 -0.39
C ASP A 159 -8.01 6.85 1.02
N GLU A 160 -8.23 7.75 1.98
CA GLU A 160 -8.42 7.43 3.39
C GLU A 160 -9.63 6.54 3.67
N LEU A 161 -10.66 6.55 2.82
CA LEU A 161 -11.77 5.60 2.94
C LEU A 161 -11.27 4.16 2.78
N ASN A 162 -10.26 3.93 1.92
CA ASN A 162 -9.67 2.61 1.74
C ASN A 162 -8.79 2.23 2.94
N GLN A 163 -8.13 3.20 3.58
CA GLN A 163 -7.34 2.92 4.78
C GLN A 163 -8.20 2.48 5.98
N VAL A 164 -9.43 2.97 6.05
CA VAL A 164 -10.37 2.60 7.12
C VAL A 164 -11.12 1.30 6.80
N HIS A 165 -11.77 1.24 5.63
CA HIS A 165 -12.65 0.12 5.28
C HIS A 165 -11.88 -1.07 4.70
N GLY A 166 -10.72 -0.84 4.09
CA GLY A 166 -9.91 -1.87 3.45
C GLY A 166 -10.39 -2.25 2.05
N PHE A 167 -9.94 -3.42 1.61
CA PHE A 167 -10.11 -3.94 0.25
C PHE A 167 -10.85 -5.28 0.26
N VAL A 168 -11.44 -5.62 -0.88
CA VAL A 168 -11.89 -6.98 -1.18
C VAL A 168 -11.44 -7.35 -2.58
N HIS A 169 -10.91 -8.56 -2.73
CA HIS A 169 -10.30 -9.03 -3.96
C HIS A 169 -11.17 -10.09 -4.63
N PHE A 170 -11.32 -9.96 -5.94
CA PHE A 170 -11.91 -10.98 -6.80
C PHE A 170 -10.89 -11.35 -7.87
N ALA A 171 -10.58 -12.63 -8.00
CA ALA A 171 -9.66 -13.13 -9.02
C ALA A 171 -10.43 -13.99 -10.03
N ASP A 172 -10.41 -13.59 -11.29
CA ASP A 172 -10.89 -14.40 -12.41
C ASP A 172 -9.80 -15.41 -12.80
N GLY A 173 -10.03 -16.68 -12.46
CA GLY A 173 -9.09 -17.77 -12.74
C GLY A 173 -9.10 -18.25 -14.20
N ALA A 174 -9.95 -17.71 -15.07
CA ALA A 174 -9.95 -18.08 -16.49
C ALA A 174 -8.59 -17.78 -17.13
N GLY A 175 -8.05 -18.75 -17.88
CA GLY A 175 -6.76 -18.62 -18.58
C GLY A 175 -5.51 -18.82 -17.70
N VAL A 176 -5.67 -19.04 -16.39
CA VAL A 176 -4.53 -19.37 -15.51
C VAL A 176 -3.95 -20.73 -15.89
N SER A 177 -2.63 -20.78 -16.04
CA SER A 177 -1.87 -21.96 -16.42
C SER A 177 -0.62 -22.13 -15.56
N PHE A 178 0.05 -23.29 -15.65
CA PHE A 178 1.22 -23.62 -14.82
C PHE A 178 2.34 -22.56 -14.84
N PRO A 179 2.71 -21.96 -15.99
CA PRO A 179 3.68 -20.86 -16.02
C PRO A 179 3.37 -19.70 -15.07
N HIS A 180 2.08 -19.39 -14.86
CA HIS A 180 1.66 -18.33 -13.93
C HIS A 180 1.98 -18.69 -12.48
N MET A 181 1.87 -19.97 -12.11
CA MET A 181 2.18 -20.45 -10.76
C MET A 181 3.68 -20.47 -10.46
N THR A 182 4.51 -20.52 -11.52
CA THR A 182 5.97 -20.54 -11.41
C THR A 182 6.63 -19.17 -11.59
N LEU A 183 5.85 -18.09 -11.73
CA LEU A 183 6.37 -16.72 -11.88
C LEU A 183 7.19 -16.26 -10.66
N PHE A 184 6.85 -16.76 -9.47
CA PHE A 184 7.65 -16.57 -8.27
C PHE A 184 8.25 -17.90 -7.84
N THR A 185 9.53 -17.86 -7.46
CA THR A 185 10.08 -18.97 -6.68
C THR A 185 9.33 -19.08 -5.35
N PRO A 186 9.23 -20.28 -4.74
CA PRO A 186 8.60 -20.43 -3.43
C PRO A 186 9.15 -19.47 -2.37
N ARG A 187 10.45 -19.14 -2.45
CA ARG A 187 11.11 -18.17 -1.55
C ARG A 187 10.62 -16.75 -1.77
N GLU A 188 10.44 -16.32 -3.02
CA GLU A 188 9.90 -15.01 -3.36
C GLU A 188 8.43 -14.90 -2.95
N ALA A 189 7.63 -15.93 -3.22
CA ALA A 189 6.23 -15.99 -2.81
C ALA A 189 6.09 -15.84 -1.29
N VAL A 190 6.86 -16.60 -0.50
CA VAL A 190 6.87 -16.47 0.97
C VAL A 190 7.33 -15.08 1.42
N ARG A 191 8.31 -14.48 0.75
CA ARG A 191 8.78 -13.12 1.07
C ARG A 191 7.71 -12.07 0.78
N ILE A 192 6.98 -12.20 -0.31
CA ILE A 192 5.88 -11.30 -0.68
C ILE A 192 4.73 -11.44 0.32
N VAL A 193 4.29 -12.66 0.61
CA VAL A 193 3.18 -12.93 1.55
C VAL A 193 3.51 -12.40 2.95
N LYS A 194 4.70 -12.72 3.49
CA LYS A 194 5.10 -12.25 4.82
C LYS A 194 5.19 -10.72 4.95
N ASN A 195 5.52 -10.03 3.87
CA ASN A 195 5.63 -8.58 3.88
C ASN A 195 4.33 -7.88 3.46
N GLY A 196 3.43 -8.58 2.75
CA GLY A 196 2.14 -8.07 2.26
C GLY A 196 0.96 -8.27 3.21
N GLU A 197 0.88 -9.40 3.92
CA GLU A 197 -0.22 -9.71 4.85
C GLU A 197 -0.01 -9.11 6.25
N VAL A 198 1.20 -8.64 6.55
CA VAL A 198 1.59 -8.09 7.87
C VAL A 198 1.92 -6.60 7.80
N SER A 199 1.56 -5.90 6.72
CA SER A 199 1.65 -4.44 6.61
C SER A 199 0.29 -3.82 6.85
#